data_AF-A0A7R9V3D5-F1
#
_entry.id   AF-A0A7R9V3D5-F1
#
_cell.length_a   1.000
_cell.length_b   1.000
_cell.length_c   1.000
_cell.angle_alpha   90.00
_cell.angle_beta   90.00
_cell.angle_gamma   90.00
#
_symmetry.space_group_name_H-M   'P 1'
#
loop_
_entity.id
_entity.type
_entity.pdbx_description
1 polymer ?
#
loop_
_entity_poly.entity_id
_entity_poly.type
_entity_poly.pdbx_seq_one_letter_code
_entity_poly.pdbx_strand_id
1 'polypeptide(L)'
;MACNRSFWRGDVKREGLQRVYAISFPDNKQLREYQHRIEEAKKRDHRLLGANQSLFFFHHLSPGSCFFLPRGARIHNALVQYIREKYWEYEYEEVISPNIYNFDLWHTSGHAEHYKENMFCFEVEKAEFGLKPMNCPGHCLMFAHRTRSYRELPLRYADFGVLHRNEYSGALQGLTRVRRFQQDDAHIFCRPAQVLQEVQTFLKILGEVYATFGLTYSMALSTRPEGYLGELDLWNQAEDALRAALESTGQQWTINEGDGAFYGPKIDICVFDALKRRFQCATVQVGTDMAGSYLLRFVSDLLPTADRKK
;
A
#
# COMPACT_ATOMS: atom_id res chain seq x y z
N MET A 1 -3.66 24.64 -22.87
CA MET A 1 -2.72 24.92 -21.77
C MET A 1 -3.45 24.71 -20.46
N ALA A 2 -2.82 24.04 -19.50
CA ALA A 2 -3.30 23.98 -18.13
C ALA A 2 -2.31 24.77 -17.26
N CYS A 3 -2.82 25.59 -16.34
CA CYS A 3 -2.02 26.36 -15.41
C CYS A 3 -2.42 25.99 -13.99
N ASN A 4 -1.46 25.50 -13.19
CA ASN A 4 -1.68 25.14 -11.80
C ASN A 4 -0.72 25.91 -10.90
N ARG A 5 -1.14 26.17 -9.67
CA ARG A 5 -0.26 26.70 -8.62
C ARG A 5 0.63 25.57 -8.09
N SER A 6 1.90 25.86 -7.86
CA SER A 6 2.88 24.95 -7.26
C SER A 6 3.76 25.69 -6.27
N PHE A 7 4.58 24.98 -5.52
CA PHE A 7 5.52 25.55 -4.56
C PHE A 7 6.92 24.99 -4.81
N TRP A 8 7.94 25.80 -4.58
CA TRP A 8 9.32 25.37 -4.73
C TRP A 8 9.62 24.21 -3.76
N ARG A 9 10.06 23.06 -4.31
CA ARG A 9 10.25 21.79 -3.57
C ARG A 9 9.01 21.30 -2.81
N GLY A 10 7.80 21.73 -3.19
CA GLY A 10 6.57 21.37 -2.48
C GLY A 10 6.36 22.08 -1.14
N ASP A 11 7.24 23.00 -0.76
CA ASP A 11 7.17 23.73 0.52
C ASP A 11 6.12 24.84 0.46
N VAL A 12 4.95 24.59 1.04
CA VAL A 12 3.80 25.51 1.06
C VAL A 12 4.06 26.83 1.80
N LYS A 13 5.14 26.93 2.58
CA LYS A 13 5.54 28.17 3.25
C LYS A 13 6.28 29.14 2.33
N ARG A 14 6.75 28.66 1.16
CA ARG A 14 7.46 29.47 0.17
C ARG A 14 6.50 30.18 -0.78
N GLU A 15 7.06 31.06 -1.61
CA GLU A 15 6.33 31.76 -2.64
C GLU A 15 5.64 30.80 -3.61
N GLY A 16 4.41 31.13 -3.99
CA GLY A 16 3.63 30.35 -4.94
C GLY A 16 4.14 30.54 -6.36
N LEU A 17 4.46 29.45 -7.05
CA LEU A 17 4.87 29.43 -8.45
C LEU A 17 3.68 29.10 -9.36
N GLN A 18 3.65 29.72 -10.55
CA GLN A 18 2.70 29.34 -11.61
C GLN A 18 3.36 28.30 -12.53
N ARG A 19 2.75 27.13 -12.63
CA ARG A 19 3.21 26.05 -13.50
C ARG A 19 2.32 25.96 -14.74
N VAL A 20 2.89 26.26 -15.89
CA VAL A 20 2.22 26.14 -17.20
C VAL A 20 2.62 24.82 -17.85
N TYR A 21 1.63 23.99 -18.17
CA TYR A 21 1.84 22.75 -18.90
C TYR A 21 1.61 22.97 -20.40
N ALA A 22 2.62 22.59 -21.20
CA ALA A 22 2.59 22.55 -22.64
C ALA A 22 3.17 21.23 -23.14
N ILE A 23 2.68 20.78 -24.30
CA ILE A 23 3.20 19.61 -25.01
C ILE A 23 3.36 19.99 -26.47
N SER A 24 4.46 19.58 -27.08
CA SER A 24 4.72 19.74 -28.51
C SER A 24 4.69 18.38 -29.20
N PHE A 25 4.33 18.39 -30.47
CA PHE A 25 4.32 17.19 -31.31
C PHE A 25 5.13 17.46 -32.58
N PRO A 26 5.88 16.46 -33.09
CA PRO A 26 6.59 16.58 -34.36
C PRO A 26 5.67 16.85 -35.56
N ASP A 27 4.40 16.42 -35.48
CA ASP A 27 3.43 16.58 -36.56
C ASP A 27 1.99 16.80 -36.04
N ASN A 28 1.13 17.28 -36.93
CA ASN A 28 -0.27 17.57 -36.63
C ASN A 28 -1.13 16.32 -36.39
N LYS A 29 -0.72 15.15 -36.91
CA LYS A 29 -1.47 13.90 -36.73
C LYS A 29 -1.36 13.46 -35.26
N GLN A 30 -0.16 13.43 -34.70
CA GLN A 30 0.07 13.10 -33.29
C GLN A 30 -0.63 14.09 -32.35
N LEU A 31 -0.65 15.39 -32.70
CA LEU A 31 -1.40 16.39 -31.94
C LEU A 31 -2.91 16.06 -31.90
N ARG A 32 -3.52 15.74 -33.04
CA ARG A 32 -4.94 15.38 -33.11
C ARG A 32 -5.24 14.10 -32.35
N GLU A 33 -4.38 13.09 -32.48
CA GLU A 33 -4.49 11.83 -31.71
C GLU A 33 -4.41 12.07 -30.20
N TYR A 34 -3.50 12.94 -29.76
CA TYR A 34 -3.42 13.34 -28.36
C TYR A 34 -4.66 14.10 -27.90
N GLN A 35 -5.12 15.10 -28.66
CA GLN A 35 -6.34 15.86 -28.32
C GLN A 35 -7.56 14.95 -28.20
N HIS A 36 -7.75 14.05 -29.17
CA HIS A 36 -8.84 13.07 -29.13
C HIS A 36 -8.76 12.20 -27.86
N ARG A 37 -7.58 11.69 -27.53
CA ARG A 37 -7.33 10.89 -26.32
C ARG A 37 -7.65 11.65 -25.03
N ILE A 38 -7.28 12.94 -24.95
CA ILE A 38 -7.56 13.78 -23.78
C ILE A 38 -9.05 14.08 -23.65
N GLU A 39 -9.77 14.32 -24.75
CA GLU A 39 -11.22 14.51 -24.70
C GLU A 39 -11.95 13.22 -24.29
N GLU A 40 -11.53 12.08 -24.83
CA GLU A 40 -12.03 10.78 -24.40
C GLU A 40 -11.69 10.49 -22.92
N ALA A 41 -10.54 10.95 -22.44
CA ALA A 41 -10.16 10.84 -21.04
C ALA A 41 -11.07 11.63 -20.10
N LYS A 42 -11.42 12.87 -20.46
CA LYS A 42 -12.31 13.71 -19.67
C LYS A 42 -13.70 13.11 -19.50
N LYS A 43 -14.23 12.44 -20.53
CA LYS A 43 -15.53 11.76 -20.48
C LYS A 43 -15.55 10.58 -19.50
N ARG A 44 -14.40 9.95 -19.26
CA ARG A 44 -14.23 8.76 -18.41
C ARG A 44 -13.67 9.10 -17.02
N ASP A 45 -13.69 10.37 -16.64
CA ASP A 45 -13.27 10.81 -15.31
C ASP A 45 -14.23 10.26 -14.25
N HIS A 46 -13.71 9.51 -13.27
CA HIS A 46 -14.51 8.92 -12.20
C HIS A 46 -15.25 9.97 -11.37
N ARG A 47 -14.76 11.21 -11.30
CA ARG A 47 -15.42 12.31 -10.60
C ARG A 47 -16.70 12.74 -11.31
N LEU A 48 -16.65 12.81 -12.65
CA LEU A 48 -17.81 13.13 -13.47
C LEU A 48 -18.82 11.98 -13.43
N LEU A 49 -18.35 10.74 -13.63
CA LEU A 49 -19.20 9.56 -13.60
C LEU A 49 -19.81 9.34 -12.21
N GLY A 50 -19.02 9.51 -11.15
CA GLY A 50 -19.43 9.36 -9.77
C GLY A 50 -20.54 10.35 -9.39
N ALA A 51 -20.44 11.60 -9.84
CA ALA A 51 -21.50 12.60 -9.66
C ALA A 51 -22.74 12.25 -10.48
N ASN A 52 -22.59 11.99 -11.79
CA ASN A 52 -23.71 11.73 -12.71
C ASN A 52 -24.52 10.48 -12.33
N GLN A 53 -23.87 9.48 -11.74
CA GLN A 53 -24.50 8.22 -11.34
C GLN A 53 -24.90 8.18 -9.85
N SER A 54 -24.67 9.26 -9.11
CA SER A 54 -24.91 9.33 -7.66
C SER A 54 -24.19 8.21 -6.90
N LEU A 55 -22.90 8.00 -7.20
CA LEU A 55 -22.06 7.00 -6.54
C LEU A 55 -21.40 7.57 -5.30
N PHE A 56 -20.87 8.78 -5.38
CA PHE A 56 -20.17 9.43 -4.29
C PHE A 56 -20.08 10.94 -4.46
N PHE A 57 -19.76 11.65 -3.38
CA PHE A 57 -19.40 13.07 -3.41
C PHE A 57 -18.28 13.38 -2.42
N PHE A 58 -17.73 14.59 -2.51
CA PHE A 58 -16.76 15.13 -1.56
C PHE A 58 -17.32 16.43 -0.97
N HIS A 59 -17.02 16.68 0.31
CA HIS A 59 -17.49 17.88 1.01
C HIS A 59 -16.32 18.62 1.65
N HIS A 60 -16.37 19.95 1.64
CA HIS A 60 -15.29 20.80 2.18
C HIS A 60 -15.06 20.61 3.70
N LEU A 61 -16.07 20.14 4.43
CA LEU A 61 -15.94 19.79 5.86
C LEU A 61 -15.13 18.51 6.11
N SER A 62 -14.89 17.69 5.08
CA SER A 62 -14.02 16.51 5.17
C SER A 62 -13.19 16.38 3.89
N PRO A 63 -12.22 17.29 3.67
CA PRO A 63 -11.45 17.33 2.43
C PRO A 63 -10.62 16.05 2.31
N GLY A 64 -10.67 15.42 1.13
CA GLY A 64 -9.97 14.16 0.87
C GLY A 64 -10.64 12.94 1.49
N SER A 65 -11.85 13.07 2.05
CA SER A 65 -12.66 11.95 2.52
C SER A 65 -13.91 11.82 1.67
N CYS A 66 -14.08 10.65 1.06
CA CYS A 66 -15.19 10.40 0.16
C CYS A 66 -16.46 10.00 0.90
N PHE A 67 -17.60 10.57 0.51
CA PHE A 67 -18.92 10.13 0.93
C PHE A 67 -19.50 9.21 -0.13
N PHE A 68 -19.56 7.91 0.16
CA PHE A 68 -20.24 6.95 -0.71
C PHE A 68 -21.75 7.05 -0.53
N LEU A 69 -22.46 7.25 -1.65
CA LEU A 69 -23.93 7.22 -1.72
C LEU A 69 -24.39 5.76 -1.87
N PRO A 70 -25.70 5.45 -1.73
CA PRO A 70 -26.18 4.06 -1.71
C PRO A 70 -25.72 3.20 -2.90
N ARG A 71 -25.61 3.77 -4.11
CA ARG A 71 -25.12 3.03 -5.29
C ARG A 71 -23.61 2.78 -5.24
N GLY A 72 -22.83 3.76 -4.81
CA GLY A 72 -21.38 3.58 -4.63
C GLY A 72 -21.06 2.61 -3.50
N ALA A 73 -21.82 2.65 -2.41
CA ALA A 73 -21.68 1.70 -1.30
C ALA A 73 -21.94 0.25 -1.74
N ARG A 74 -22.91 0.01 -2.64
CA ARG A 74 -23.13 -1.34 -3.23
C ARG A 74 -21.90 -1.82 -3.99
N ILE A 75 -21.30 -0.98 -4.83
CA ILE A 75 -20.08 -1.32 -5.58
C ILE A 75 -18.94 -1.62 -4.61
N HIS A 76 -18.68 -0.73 -3.65
CA HIS A 76 -17.65 -0.91 -2.64
C HIS A 76 -17.82 -2.23 -1.89
N ASN A 77 -19.03 -2.52 -1.40
CA ASN A 77 -19.29 -3.74 -0.63
C ASN A 77 -19.16 -5.00 -1.49
N ALA A 78 -19.55 -4.95 -2.77
CA ALA A 78 -19.35 -6.07 -3.69
C ALA A 78 -17.85 -6.33 -3.94
N LEU A 79 -17.03 -5.29 -4.08
CA LEU A 79 -15.58 -5.42 -4.23
C LEU A 79 -14.93 -6.00 -2.97
N VAL A 80 -15.31 -5.50 -1.79
CA VAL A 80 -14.82 -6.03 -0.50
C VAL A 80 -15.24 -7.49 -0.34
N GLN A 81 -16.48 -7.84 -0.68
CA GLN A 81 -16.95 -9.22 -0.61
C GLN A 81 -16.19 -10.15 -1.56
N TYR A 82 -15.93 -9.71 -2.79
CA TYR A 82 -15.13 -10.47 -3.75
C TYR A 82 -13.70 -10.74 -3.25
N ILE A 83 -13.02 -9.73 -2.69
CA ILE A 83 -11.69 -9.92 -2.13
C ILE A 83 -11.73 -10.80 -0.86
N ARG A 84 -12.76 -10.64 -0.02
CA ARG A 84 -12.96 -11.51 1.15
C ARG A 84 -13.10 -12.98 0.75
N GLU A 85 -13.83 -13.28 -0.32
CA GLU A 85 -13.94 -14.64 -0.86
C GLU A 85 -12.57 -15.19 -1.30
N LYS A 86 -11.74 -14.36 -1.94
CA LYS A 86 -10.35 -14.72 -2.24
C LYS A 86 -9.51 -14.94 -0.98
N TYR A 87 -9.69 -14.12 0.05
CA TYR A 87 -9.03 -14.33 1.33
C TYR A 87 -9.41 -15.67 1.97
N TRP A 88 -10.69 -16.08 1.93
CA TRP A 88 -11.09 -17.40 2.42
C TRP A 88 -10.53 -18.55 1.59
N GLU A 89 -10.51 -18.44 0.26
CA GLU A 89 -9.94 -19.44 -0.64
C GLU A 89 -8.46 -19.71 -0.36
N TYR A 90 -7.72 -18.67 0.07
CA TYR A 90 -6.29 -18.71 0.32
C TYR A 90 -5.92 -18.68 1.82
N GLU A 91 -6.89 -19.01 2.69
CA GLU A 91 -6.69 -19.17 4.13
C GLU A 91 -6.12 -17.91 4.83
N TYR A 92 -6.61 -16.74 4.42
CA TYR A 92 -6.43 -15.49 5.15
C TYR A 92 -7.56 -15.34 6.17
N GLU A 93 -7.19 -14.95 7.38
CA GLU A 93 -8.10 -14.71 8.49
C GLU A 93 -8.33 -13.21 8.62
N GLU A 94 -9.59 -12.78 8.49
CA GLU A 94 -9.96 -11.36 8.64
C GLU A 94 -9.88 -10.95 10.12
N VAL A 95 -9.17 -9.86 10.38
CA VAL A 95 -9.01 -9.26 11.70
C VAL A 95 -9.53 -7.83 11.71
N ILE A 96 -9.83 -7.33 12.90
CA ILE A 96 -10.26 -5.94 13.11
C ILE A 96 -9.32 -5.31 14.12
N SER A 97 -8.65 -4.24 13.72
CA SER A 97 -7.69 -3.50 14.56
C SER A 97 -8.17 -2.07 14.83
N PRO A 98 -7.82 -1.46 15.99
CA PRO A 98 -8.16 -0.08 16.31
C PRO A 98 -7.73 0.95 15.24
N ASN A 99 -8.41 2.10 15.21
CA ASN A 99 -8.06 3.23 14.33
C ASN A 99 -7.15 4.27 14.99
N ILE A 100 -7.12 4.30 16.32
CA ILE A 100 -6.41 5.28 17.14
C ILE A 100 -5.44 4.51 18.04
N TYR A 101 -4.19 4.98 18.10
CA TYR A 101 -3.17 4.43 18.98
C TYR A 101 -2.41 5.55 19.68
N ASN A 102 -1.87 5.25 20.86
CA ASN A 102 -0.87 6.12 21.48
C ASN A 102 0.38 6.18 20.57
N PHE A 103 1.13 7.27 20.66
CA PHE A 103 2.22 7.50 19.72
C PHE A 103 3.43 6.55 19.93
N ASP A 104 3.54 5.92 21.10
CA ASP A 104 4.57 4.91 21.41
C ASP A 104 4.57 3.74 20.42
N LEU A 105 3.41 3.37 19.86
CA LEU A 105 3.33 2.34 18.83
C LEU A 105 4.16 2.69 17.58
N TRP A 106 4.14 3.97 17.19
CA TRP A 106 4.82 4.45 15.99
C TRP A 106 6.32 4.60 16.22
N HIS A 107 6.73 4.98 17.44
CA HIS A 107 8.14 4.92 17.84
C HIS A 107 8.66 3.49 17.85
N THR A 108 7.89 2.55 18.40
CA THR A 108 8.27 1.13 18.43
C THR A 108 8.45 0.56 17.02
N SER A 109 7.64 1.00 16.05
CA SER A 109 7.76 0.55 14.66
C SER A 109 8.73 1.36 13.80
N GLY A 110 9.37 2.42 14.33
CA GLY A 110 10.18 3.36 13.56
C GLY A 110 9.39 4.29 12.60
N HIS A 111 8.06 4.23 12.62
CA HIS A 111 7.22 5.06 11.74
C HIS A 111 7.09 6.49 12.22
N ALA A 112 7.34 6.76 13.50
CA ALA A 112 7.36 8.12 14.03
C ALA A 112 8.41 8.98 13.34
N GLU A 113 9.60 8.43 13.10
CA GLU A 113 10.74 9.14 12.56
C GLU A 113 10.59 9.39 11.05
N HIS A 114 9.95 8.47 10.34
CA HIS A 114 9.83 8.51 8.88
C HIS A 114 8.48 9.01 8.36
N TYR A 115 7.41 8.94 9.16
CA TYR A 115 6.04 9.13 8.65
C TYR A 115 5.18 10.13 9.43
N LYS A 116 5.65 10.64 10.58
CA LYS A 116 4.87 11.55 11.45
C LYS A 116 4.29 12.77 10.73
N GLU A 117 5.03 13.37 9.80
CA GLU A 117 4.55 14.53 9.04
C GLU A 117 3.29 14.23 8.20
N ASN A 118 3.11 12.97 7.80
CA ASN A 118 1.98 12.49 7.02
C ASN A 118 0.89 11.84 7.88
N MET A 119 0.94 11.98 9.20
CA MET A 119 -0.06 11.44 10.13
C MET A 119 -0.99 12.53 10.65
N PHE A 120 -2.21 12.12 11.02
CA PHE A 120 -3.09 12.96 11.84
C PHE A 120 -2.82 12.64 13.31
N CYS A 121 -2.14 13.55 13.99
CA CYS A 121 -1.82 13.45 15.41
C CYS A 121 -2.68 14.43 16.22
N PHE A 122 -2.99 14.05 17.46
CA PHE A 122 -3.74 14.86 18.41
C PHE A 122 -3.35 14.50 19.84
N GLU A 123 -3.63 15.39 20.79
CA GLU A 123 -3.33 15.17 22.21
C GLU A 123 -4.57 14.65 22.95
N VAL A 124 -4.39 13.63 23.78
CA VAL A 124 -5.39 13.10 24.71
C VAL A 124 -4.71 12.96 26.07
N GLU A 125 -5.25 13.64 27.09
CA GLU A 125 -4.73 13.55 28.46
C GLU A 125 -3.21 13.77 28.59
N LYS A 126 -2.65 14.74 27.83
CA LYS A 126 -1.21 15.04 27.75
C LYS A 126 -0.34 13.97 27.08
N ALA A 127 -0.94 12.97 26.46
CA ALA A 127 -0.26 11.99 25.62
C ALA A 127 -0.58 12.23 24.14
N GLU A 128 0.39 11.99 23.27
CA GLU A 128 0.21 12.08 21.82
C GLU A 128 -0.46 10.80 21.30
N PHE A 129 -1.48 10.97 20.47
CA PHE A 129 -2.19 9.91 19.78
C PHE A 129 -2.20 10.20 18.27
N GLY A 130 -2.41 9.15 17.47
CA GLY A 130 -2.53 9.29 16.03
C GLY A 130 -3.58 8.37 15.43
N LEU A 131 -4.21 8.82 14.36
CA LEU A 131 -4.95 7.94 13.46
C LEU A 131 -3.97 7.06 12.68
N LYS A 132 -4.23 5.75 12.58
CA LYS A 132 -3.33 4.83 11.89
C LYS A 132 -3.17 5.18 10.40
N PRO A 133 -1.92 5.32 9.89
CA PRO A 133 -1.65 5.50 8.46
C PRO A 133 -1.48 4.18 7.68
N MET A 134 -1.41 3.06 8.41
CA MET A 134 -1.25 1.68 7.95
C MET A 134 -1.65 0.69 9.05
N ASN A 135 -1.90 -0.58 8.70
CA ASN A 135 -2.35 -1.60 9.67
C ASN A 135 -1.20 -2.39 10.31
N CYS A 136 0.00 -2.39 9.71
CA CYS A 136 1.12 -3.28 10.07
C CYS A 136 1.44 -3.30 11.57
N PRO A 137 1.61 -2.14 12.24
CA PRO A 137 1.84 -2.07 13.69
C PRO A 137 0.79 -2.77 14.55
N GLY A 138 -0.50 -2.58 14.21
CA GLY A 138 -1.61 -3.23 14.90
C GLY A 138 -1.57 -4.75 14.74
N HIS A 139 -1.29 -5.24 13.53
CA HIS A 139 -1.18 -6.67 13.27
C HIS A 139 0.01 -7.32 14.01
N CYS A 140 1.12 -6.59 14.16
CA CYS A 140 2.25 -7.05 14.97
C CYS A 140 1.86 -7.23 16.44
N LEU A 141 1.08 -6.30 17.02
CA LEU A 141 0.54 -6.46 18.37
C LEU A 141 -0.39 -7.68 18.48
N MET A 142 -1.25 -7.92 17.48
CA MET A 142 -2.13 -9.09 17.45
C MET A 142 -1.36 -10.42 17.36
N PHE A 143 -0.30 -10.45 16.56
CA PHE A 143 0.60 -11.59 16.51
C PHE A 143 1.24 -11.84 17.89
N ALA A 144 1.81 -10.78 18.48
CA ALA A 144 2.54 -10.80 19.75
C ALA A 144 1.66 -11.03 21.00
N HIS A 145 0.34 -10.86 20.90
CA HIS A 145 -0.59 -11.00 22.02
C HIS A 145 -0.46 -12.36 22.75
N ARG A 146 -0.09 -13.42 22.02
CA ARG A 146 0.22 -14.73 22.61
C ARG A 146 1.45 -15.35 21.96
N THR A 147 2.09 -16.26 22.68
CA THR A 147 3.13 -17.12 22.13
C THR A 147 2.59 -17.93 20.96
N ARG A 148 3.39 -18.00 19.88
CA ARG A 148 3.07 -18.73 18.65
C ARG A 148 3.99 -19.92 18.47
N SER A 149 3.49 -21.03 17.95
CA SER A 149 4.30 -22.16 17.48
C SER A 149 4.68 -21.98 16.01
N TYR A 150 5.86 -22.45 15.61
CA TYR A 150 6.22 -22.50 14.19
C TYR A 150 5.22 -23.28 13.32
N ARG A 151 4.43 -24.19 13.93
CA ARG A 151 3.39 -24.98 13.24
C ARG A 151 2.17 -24.15 12.84
N GLU A 152 1.98 -22.99 13.46
CA GLU A 152 0.93 -22.05 13.12
C GLU A 152 1.33 -21.15 11.93
N LEU A 153 2.57 -21.25 11.42
CA LEU A 153 3.07 -20.44 10.32
C LEU A 153 2.96 -21.20 8.98
N PRO A 154 2.49 -20.55 7.91
CA PRO A 154 2.23 -19.10 7.78
C PRO A 154 0.89 -18.68 8.40
N LEU A 155 0.89 -17.55 9.11
CA LEU A 155 -0.31 -16.91 9.65
C LEU A 155 -0.63 -15.67 8.81
N ARG A 156 -1.83 -15.59 8.26
CA ARG A 156 -2.23 -14.56 7.30
C ARG A 156 -3.37 -13.72 7.86
N TYR A 157 -3.08 -12.48 8.26
CA TYR A 157 -4.11 -11.54 8.71
C TYR A 157 -4.53 -10.63 7.58
N ALA A 158 -5.81 -10.58 7.26
CA ALA A 158 -6.41 -9.62 6.33
C ALA A 158 -7.19 -8.54 7.11
N ASP A 159 -7.12 -7.28 6.70
CA ASP A 159 -7.82 -6.18 7.36
C ASP A 159 -8.28 -5.14 6.33
N PHE A 160 -9.59 -4.86 6.30
CA PHE A 160 -10.18 -3.77 5.53
C PHE A 160 -10.26 -2.45 6.34
N GLY A 161 -9.38 -2.29 7.32
CA GLY A 161 -9.37 -1.23 8.31
C GLY A 161 -9.24 0.16 7.69
N VAL A 162 -9.91 1.13 8.29
CA VAL A 162 -9.86 2.53 7.82
C VAL A 162 -8.52 3.16 8.19
N LEU A 163 -7.85 3.70 7.19
CA LEU A 163 -6.55 4.35 7.28
C LEU A 163 -6.67 5.85 6.99
N HIS A 164 -5.77 6.63 7.61
CA HIS A 164 -5.70 8.06 7.41
C HIS A 164 -4.27 8.54 7.15
N ARG A 165 -4.09 9.34 6.08
CA ARG A 165 -2.82 10.02 5.75
C ARG A 165 -3.08 11.50 5.55
N ASN A 166 -2.28 12.35 6.19
CA ASN A 166 -2.40 13.80 6.10
C ASN A 166 -1.79 14.35 4.80
N GLU A 167 -2.33 13.89 3.67
CA GLU A 167 -1.94 14.34 2.33
C GLU A 167 -2.13 15.85 2.17
N TYR A 168 -1.22 16.50 1.44
CA TYR A 168 -1.35 17.91 1.10
C TYR A 168 -2.64 18.16 0.33
N SER A 169 -3.38 19.21 0.71
CA SER A 169 -4.69 19.51 0.12
C SER A 169 -4.64 19.69 -1.40
N GLY A 170 -3.56 20.27 -1.93
CA GLY A 170 -3.34 20.45 -3.37
C GLY A 170 -3.05 19.15 -4.16
N ALA A 171 -2.74 18.05 -3.47
CA ALA A 171 -2.50 16.75 -4.09
C ALA A 171 -3.77 15.88 -4.18
N LEU A 172 -4.83 16.24 -3.47
CA LEU A 172 -6.06 15.44 -3.43
C LEU A 172 -6.74 15.38 -4.80
N GLN A 173 -7.13 14.17 -5.22
CA GLN A 173 -7.69 13.95 -6.55
C GLN A 173 -8.76 12.86 -6.54
N GLY A 174 -10.04 13.25 -6.36
CA GLY A 174 -11.17 12.33 -6.34
C GLY A 174 -10.90 11.11 -5.46
N LEU A 175 -11.22 9.90 -5.95
CA LEU A 175 -10.88 8.63 -5.31
C LEU A 175 -9.42 8.15 -5.47
N THR A 176 -8.59 8.77 -6.32
CA THR A 176 -7.23 8.27 -6.61
C THR A 176 -6.17 8.78 -5.62
N ARG A 177 -6.43 9.91 -4.95
CA ARG A 177 -5.57 10.42 -3.86
C ARG A 177 -6.42 11.10 -2.80
N VAL A 178 -6.49 10.46 -1.63
CA VAL A 178 -7.43 10.76 -0.54
C VAL A 178 -6.70 10.77 0.80
N ARG A 179 -7.32 11.38 1.82
CA ARG A 179 -6.83 11.36 3.20
C ARG A 179 -7.37 10.17 3.98
N ARG A 180 -8.61 9.74 3.69
CA ARG A 180 -9.24 8.54 4.27
C ARG A 180 -9.35 7.48 3.19
N PHE A 181 -8.85 6.28 3.46
CA PHE A 181 -8.92 5.14 2.55
C PHE A 181 -9.02 3.83 3.32
N GLN A 182 -9.35 2.77 2.60
CA GLN A 182 -9.30 1.38 3.06
C GLN A 182 -8.55 0.62 1.99
N GLN A 183 -7.62 -0.21 2.42
CA GLN A 183 -6.94 -1.15 1.56
C GLN A 183 -7.53 -2.53 1.83
N ASP A 184 -7.47 -3.40 0.84
CA ASP A 184 -7.45 -4.84 1.02
C ASP A 184 -6.10 -5.26 1.62
N ASP A 185 -5.79 -4.76 2.81
CA ASP A 185 -4.48 -4.96 3.43
C ASP A 185 -4.35 -6.37 4.01
N ALA A 186 -3.15 -6.94 3.95
CA ALA A 186 -2.87 -8.22 4.57
C ALA A 186 -1.42 -8.33 5.02
N HIS A 187 -1.20 -9.02 6.14
CA HIS A 187 0.11 -9.25 6.73
C HIS A 187 0.30 -10.74 6.97
N ILE A 188 1.33 -11.30 6.34
CA ILE A 188 1.67 -12.72 6.44
C ILE A 188 2.88 -12.84 7.35
N PHE A 189 2.69 -13.47 8.50
CA PHE A 189 3.78 -13.88 9.38
C PHE A 189 4.20 -15.29 8.98
N CYS A 190 5.41 -15.42 8.45
CA CYS A 190 5.92 -16.69 7.96
C CYS A 190 7.41 -16.88 8.31
N ARG A 191 7.90 -18.11 8.21
CA ARG A 191 9.32 -18.40 8.35
C ARG A 191 10.09 -17.92 7.10
N PRO A 192 11.38 -17.58 7.20
CA PRO A 192 12.17 -17.16 6.04
C PRO A 192 12.08 -18.12 4.85
N ALA A 193 12.11 -19.42 5.10
CA ALA A 193 11.99 -20.46 4.06
C ALA A 193 10.61 -20.49 3.34
N GLN A 194 9.57 -19.87 3.92
CA GLN A 194 8.22 -19.82 3.35
C GLN A 194 7.98 -18.56 2.50
N VAL A 195 8.85 -17.54 2.57
CA VAL A 195 8.65 -16.24 1.89
C VAL A 195 8.41 -16.40 0.40
N LEU A 196 9.24 -17.20 -0.30
CA LEU A 196 9.09 -17.42 -1.74
C LEU A 196 7.70 -17.97 -2.10
N GLN A 197 7.25 -19.00 -1.36
CA GLN A 197 5.95 -19.64 -1.61
C GLN A 197 4.78 -18.68 -1.35
N GLU A 198 4.86 -17.86 -0.30
CA GLU A 198 3.82 -16.88 0.02
C GLU A 198 3.76 -15.77 -1.04
N VAL A 199 4.91 -15.30 -1.55
CA VAL A 199 4.96 -14.30 -2.63
C VAL A 199 4.40 -14.88 -3.93
N GLN A 200 4.73 -16.13 -4.27
CA GLN A 200 4.15 -16.81 -5.42
C GLN A 200 2.62 -16.96 -5.30
N THR A 201 2.14 -17.27 -4.11
CA THR A 201 0.71 -17.38 -3.81
C THR A 201 0.01 -16.02 -3.98
N PHE A 202 0.60 -14.95 -3.47
CA PHE A 202 0.13 -13.59 -3.70
C PHE A 202 0.06 -13.24 -5.19
N LEU A 203 1.12 -13.53 -5.96
CA LEU A 203 1.15 -13.24 -7.40
C LEU A 203 0.09 -14.04 -8.17
N LYS A 204 -0.25 -15.25 -7.72
CA LYS A 204 -1.37 -16.03 -8.25
C LYS A 204 -2.71 -15.34 -7.96
N ILE A 205 -2.97 -14.97 -6.72
CA ILE A 205 -4.21 -14.25 -6.32
C ILE A 205 -4.36 -12.96 -7.14
N LEU A 206 -3.27 -12.18 -7.23
CA LEU A 206 -3.21 -10.96 -8.03
C LEU A 206 -3.61 -11.22 -9.49
N GLY A 207 -3.05 -12.26 -10.10
CA GLY A 207 -3.37 -12.67 -11.47
C GLY A 207 -4.85 -12.99 -11.66
N GLU A 208 -5.45 -13.74 -10.73
CA GLU A 208 -6.89 -14.06 -10.74
C GLU A 208 -7.75 -12.81 -10.59
N VAL A 209 -7.43 -11.94 -9.62
CA VAL A 209 -8.16 -10.69 -9.39
C VAL A 209 -8.09 -9.79 -10.61
N TYR A 210 -6.91 -9.56 -11.17
CA TYR A 210 -6.75 -8.67 -12.32
C TYR A 210 -7.34 -9.24 -13.60
N ALA A 211 -7.31 -10.57 -13.79
CA ALA A 211 -8.01 -11.23 -14.89
C ALA A 211 -9.53 -11.00 -14.82
N THR A 212 -10.14 -11.11 -13.64
CA THR A 212 -11.58 -10.85 -13.43
C THR A 212 -11.97 -9.43 -13.85
N PHE A 213 -11.12 -8.43 -13.57
CA PHE A 213 -11.37 -7.04 -13.95
C PHE A 213 -10.85 -6.66 -15.34
N GLY A 214 -10.24 -7.59 -16.08
CA GLY A 214 -9.62 -7.31 -17.38
C GLY A 214 -8.49 -6.29 -17.33
N LEU A 215 -7.78 -6.21 -16.20
CA LEU A 215 -6.70 -5.25 -16.00
C LEU A 215 -5.38 -5.80 -16.54
N THR A 216 -4.72 -4.98 -17.35
CA THR A 216 -3.32 -5.23 -17.76
C THR A 216 -2.37 -4.57 -16.76
N TYR A 217 -1.25 -5.24 -16.48
CA TYR A 217 -0.31 -4.79 -15.46
C TYR A 217 1.14 -5.05 -15.83
N SER A 218 2.03 -4.31 -15.18
CA SER A 218 3.48 -4.50 -15.21
C SER A 218 4.00 -4.60 -13.78
N MET A 219 5.03 -5.42 -13.57
CA MET A 219 5.65 -5.61 -12.26
C MET A 219 7.05 -5.00 -12.24
N ALA A 220 7.43 -4.41 -11.11
CA ALA A 220 8.78 -3.94 -10.87
C ALA A 220 9.30 -4.39 -9.50
N LEU A 221 10.54 -4.88 -9.45
CA LEU A 221 11.25 -5.14 -8.20
C LEU A 221 11.91 -3.86 -7.71
N SER A 222 11.48 -3.37 -6.56
CA SER A 222 12.03 -2.19 -5.92
C SER A 222 12.98 -2.61 -4.80
N THR A 223 14.27 -2.35 -5.04
CA THR A 223 15.39 -2.82 -4.23
C THR A 223 15.74 -1.86 -3.10
N ARG A 224 16.63 -2.28 -2.20
CA ARG A 224 17.11 -1.57 -1.02
C ARG A 224 17.50 -0.10 -1.29
N PRO A 225 16.92 0.86 -0.54
CA PRO A 225 17.33 2.27 -0.59
C PRO A 225 18.64 2.51 0.19
N GLU A 226 19.24 3.70 0.07
CA GLU A 226 20.44 4.07 0.84
C GLU A 226 20.19 4.07 2.37
N GLY A 227 19.01 4.53 2.82
CA GLY A 227 18.61 4.63 4.23
C GLY A 227 17.81 3.44 4.75
N TYR A 228 18.24 2.21 4.44
CA TYR A 228 17.54 0.99 4.87
C TYR A 228 17.80 0.64 6.35
N LEU A 229 16.84 -0.06 6.97
CA LEU A 229 16.95 -0.63 8.32
C LEU A 229 17.14 -2.15 8.28
N GLY A 230 17.79 -2.70 9.30
CA GLY A 230 18.01 -4.13 9.47
C GLY A 230 19.29 -4.67 8.81
N GLU A 231 19.50 -5.98 8.94
CA GLU A 231 20.72 -6.66 8.51
C GLU A 231 20.80 -6.83 6.98
N LEU A 232 21.99 -6.61 6.42
CA LEU A 232 22.24 -6.70 4.97
C LEU A 232 21.88 -8.09 4.40
N ASP A 233 22.17 -9.14 5.13
CA ASP A 233 21.92 -10.52 4.69
C ASP A 233 20.43 -10.83 4.59
N LEU A 234 19.59 -10.25 5.47
CA LEU A 234 18.13 -10.40 5.38
C LEU A 234 17.57 -9.67 4.16
N TRP A 235 18.14 -8.51 3.82
CA TRP A 235 17.80 -7.80 2.60
C TRP A 235 18.14 -8.59 1.34
N ASN A 236 19.34 -9.15 1.28
CA ASN A 236 19.76 -9.97 0.13
C ASN A 236 18.81 -11.18 -0.04
N GLN A 237 18.50 -11.89 1.05
CA GLN A 237 17.54 -12.99 1.02
C GLN A 237 16.13 -12.58 0.57
N ALA A 238 15.65 -11.42 1.03
CA ALA A 238 14.34 -10.90 0.65
C ALA A 238 14.30 -10.50 -0.83
N GLU A 239 15.32 -9.81 -1.34
CA GLU A 239 15.43 -9.43 -2.75
C GLU A 239 15.52 -10.66 -3.67
N ASP A 240 16.31 -11.67 -3.27
CA ASP A 240 16.43 -12.93 -4.01
C ASP A 240 15.10 -13.69 -4.04
N ALA A 241 14.37 -13.76 -2.92
CA ALA A 241 13.05 -14.38 -2.88
C ALA A 241 12.04 -13.67 -3.77
N LEU A 242 12.01 -12.33 -3.78
CA LEU A 242 11.13 -11.56 -4.65
C LEU A 242 11.50 -11.73 -6.13
N ARG A 243 12.80 -11.74 -6.46
CA ARG A 243 13.30 -11.99 -7.82
C ARG A 243 12.90 -13.39 -8.31
N ALA A 244 13.14 -14.43 -7.51
CA ALA A 244 12.77 -15.80 -7.85
C ALA A 244 11.26 -15.96 -8.05
N ALA A 245 10.45 -15.29 -7.22
CA ALA A 245 9.00 -15.28 -7.38
C ALA A 245 8.58 -14.63 -8.72
N LEU A 246 9.16 -13.47 -9.06
CA LEU A 246 8.90 -12.80 -10.34
C LEU A 246 9.30 -13.67 -11.54
N GLU A 247 10.49 -14.26 -11.53
CA GLU A 247 10.97 -15.15 -12.58
C GLU A 247 10.05 -16.36 -12.78
N SER A 248 9.51 -16.92 -11.69
CA SER A 248 8.59 -18.06 -11.76
C SER A 248 7.26 -17.75 -12.45
N THR A 249 6.88 -16.47 -12.58
CA THR A 249 5.67 -16.07 -13.32
C THR A 249 5.81 -16.19 -14.84
N GLY A 250 7.04 -16.20 -15.36
CA GLY A 250 7.32 -16.12 -16.79
C GLY A 250 6.95 -14.78 -17.45
N GLN A 251 6.51 -13.78 -16.67
CA GLN A 251 6.16 -12.45 -17.17
C GLN A 251 7.38 -11.52 -17.19
N GLN A 252 7.31 -10.48 -18.04
CA GLN A 252 8.33 -9.42 -18.03
C GLN A 252 8.16 -8.53 -16.80
N TRP A 253 9.29 -8.19 -16.17
CA TRP A 253 9.36 -7.30 -15.02
C TRP A 253 10.60 -6.40 -15.11
N THR A 254 10.60 -5.29 -14.38
CA THR A 254 11.70 -4.30 -14.36
C THR A 254 12.29 -4.13 -12.97
N ILE A 255 13.43 -3.48 -12.85
CA ILE A 255 14.03 -3.10 -11.56
C ILE A 255 13.85 -1.59 -11.34
N ASN A 256 13.43 -1.21 -10.13
CA ASN A 256 13.48 0.16 -9.63
C ASN A 256 14.56 0.23 -8.55
N GLU A 257 15.77 0.64 -8.93
CA GLU A 257 16.90 0.73 -8.01
C GLU A 257 16.63 1.74 -6.89
N GLY A 258 16.84 1.33 -5.64
CA GLY A 258 16.69 2.19 -4.45
C GLY A 258 15.25 2.60 -4.06
N ASP A 259 14.20 2.05 -4.68
CA ASP A 259 12.80 2.46 -4.43
C ASP A 259 12.05 1.57 -3.42
N GLY A 260 12.73 0.61 -2.78
CA GLY A 260 12.20 -0.17 -1.68
C GLY A 260 11.84 0.70 -0.47
N ALA A 261 10.92 0.26 0.40
CA ALA A 261 10.68 1.01 1.63
C ALA A 261 11.84 0.80 2.61
N PHE A 262 11.97 1.67 3.60
CA PHE A 262 13.07 1.62 4.58
C PHE A 262 13.17 0.28 5.34
N TYR A 263 12.07 -0.49 5.43
CA TYR A 263 11.99 -1.76 6.17
C TYR A 263 11.91 -3.02 5.28
N GLY A 264 12.10 -2.90 3.96
CA GLY A 264 12.16 -4.08 3.09
C GLY A 264 11.95 -3.84 1.60
N PRO A 265 12.41 -4.77 0.73
CA PRO A 265 12.17 -4.69 -0.70
C PRO A 265 10.72 -5.05 -1.03
N LYS A 266 10.26 -4.65 -2.21
CA LYS A 266 8.87 -4.86 -2.64
C LYS A 266 8.75 -5.11 -4.13
N ILE A 267 7.67 -5.77 -4.54
CA ILE A 267 7.22 -5.80 -5.92
C ILE A 267 6.11 -4.77 -6.05
N ASP A 268 6.32 -3.74 -6.86
CA ASP A 268 5.30 -2.76 -7.20
C ASP A 268 4.56 -3.22 -8.46
N ILE A 269 3.23 -3.32 -8.36
CA ILE A 269 2.38 -3.72 -9.48
C ILE A 269 1.61 -2.51 -9.98
N CYS A 270 1.90 -2.15 -11.23
CA CYS A 270 1.27 -1.02 -11.91
C CYS A 270 0.22 -1.51 -12.89
N VAL A 271 -1.00 -1.00 -12.76
CA VAL A 271 -2.09 -1.21 -13.71
C VAL A 271 -2.19 -0.04 -14.67
N PHE A 272 -2.76 -0.30 -15.83
CA PHE A 272 -3.09 0.72 -16.82
C PHE A 272 -4.59 0.88 -16.90
N ASP A 273 -5.07 2.12 -16.77
CA ASP A 273 -6.48 2.41 -17.02
C ASP A 273 -6.81 2.34 -18.52
N ALA A 274 -8.09 2.48 -18.87
CA ALA A 274 -8.56 2.48 -20.27
C ALA A 274 -7.93 3.59 -21.15
N LEU A 275 -7.20 4.53 -20.55
CA LEU A 275 -6.53 5.65 -21.20
C LEU A 275 -5.00 5.47 -21.19
N LYS A 276 -4.51 4.28 -20.80
CA LYS A 276 -3.10 3.92 -20.65
C LYS A 276 -2.35 4.77 -19.62
N ARG A 277 -3.05 5.37 -18.66
CA ARG A 277 -2.41 6.01 -17.51
C ARG A 277 -2.00 4.93 -16.53
N ARG A 278 -0.76 5.02 -16.07
CA ARG A 278 -0.14 4.09 -15.13
C ARG A 278 -0.52 4.46 -13.70
N PHE A 279 -1.01 3.48 -12.93
CA PHE A 279 -1.28 3.60 -11.51
C PHE A 279 -0.64 2.42 -10.78
N GLN A 280 0.15 2.68 -9.73
CA GLN A 280 0.52 1.62 -8.80
C GLN A 280 -0.71 1.23 -7.99
N CYS A 281 -1.10 -0.05 -8.05
CA CYS A 281 -2.35 -0.53 -7.46
C CYS A 281 -2.13 -1.60 -6.40
N ALA A 282 -1.28 -2.60 -6.68
CA ALA A 282 -0.95 -3.64 -5.71
C ALA A 282 0.54 -3.60 -5.38
N THR A 283 0.90 -4.16 -4.22
CA THR A 283 2.27 -4.26 -3.75
C THR A 283 2.40 -5.47 -2.84
N VAL A 284 3.48 -6.23 -2.99
CA VAL A 284 3.90 -7.22 -1.98
C VAL A 284 5.27 -6.82 -1.48
N GLN A 285 5.41 -6.75 -0.16
CA GLN A 285 6.62 -6.27 0.50
C GLN A 285 7.07 -7.28 1.54
N VAL A 286 8.38 -7.54 1.55
CA VAL A 286 9.01 -8.44 2.54
C VAL A 286 9.64 -7.59 3.62
N GLY A 287 8.99 -7.48 4.78
CA GLY A 287 9.51 -6.73 5.92
C GLY A 287 10.68 -7.43 6.57
N THR A 288 11.89 -6.88 6.45
CA THR A 288 13.12 -7.45 7.03
C THR A 288 13.37 -6.99 8.46
N ASP A 289 12.85 -5.82 8.85
CA ASP A 289 13.13 -5.19 10.15
C ASP A 289 11.90 -5.14 11.11
N MET A 290 10.69 -5.03 10.57
CA MET A 290 9.47 -4.83 11.38
C MET A 290 9.24 -5.95 12.41
N ALA A 291 9.63 -7.19 12.10
CA ALA A 291 9.56 -8.30 13.07
C ALA A 291 10.54 -8.14 14.24
N GLY A 292 11.72 -7.57 13.99
CA GLY A 292 12.74 -7.31 15.00
C GLY A 292 12.31 -6.22 15.97
N SER A 293 11.77 -5.12 15.45
CA SER A 293 11.33 -3.96 16.24
C SER A 293 10.17 -4.27 17.19
N TYR A 294 9.31 -5.23 16.84
CA TYR A 294 8.26 -5.76 17.72
C TYR A 294 8.67 -7.01 18.52
N LEU A 295 9.94 -7.44 18.41
CA LEU A 295 10.44 -8.68 19.00
C LEU A 295 9.50 -9.89 18.75
N LEU A 296 8.97 -10.00 17.54
CA LEU A 296 8.05 -11.07 17.18
C LEU A 296 8.78 -12.40 17.27
N ARG A 297 8.34 -13.25 18.19
CA ARG A 297 8.95 -14.56 18.46
C ARG A 297 7.91 -15.67 18.32
N PHE A 298 8.36 -16.80 17.79
CA PHE A 298 7.63 -18.05 17.80
C PHE A 298 8.52 -19.16 18.38
N VAL A 299 7.91 -20.17 19.00
CA VAL A 299 8.59 -21.34 19.52
C VAL A 299 8.98 -22.24 18.35
N SER A 300 10.27 -22.52 18.21
CA SER A 300 10.81 -23.52 17.29
C SER A 300 11.20 -24.80 18.06
N ASP A 301 11.25 -25.94 17.37
CA ASP A 301 11.70 -27.23 17.96
C ASP A 301 13.19 -27.23 18.38
N LEU A 302 13.91 -26.13 18.16
CA LEU A 302 15.29 -25.92 18.59
C LEU A 302 15.30 -25.15 19.91
N LEU A 303 14.93 -25.81 21.01
CA LEU A 303 15.46 -25.42 22.30
C LEU A 303 16.98 -25.65 22.23
N PRO A 304 17.84 -24.66 22.54
CA PRO A 304 19.16 -25.00 23.04
C PRO A 304 18.90 -25.91 24.24
N THR A 305 19.45 -27.11 24.23
CA THR A 305 19.60 -27.91 25.44
C THR A 305 20.49 -27.09 26.39
N ALA A 306 19.85 -26.20 27.14
CA ALA A 306 20.49 -25.52 28.25
C ALA A 306 20.87 -26.62 29.23
N ASP A 307 22.17 -26.84 29.32
CA ASP A 307 22.87 -27.62 30.32
C ASP A 307 22.16 -27.47 31.67
N ARG A 308 21.36 -28.47 32.06
CA ARG A 308 20.94 -28.64 33.45
C ARG A 308 22.16 -29.11 34.21
N LYS A 309 23.05 -28.17 34.56
CA LYS A 309 24.05 -28.41 35.61
C LYS A 309 23.30 -28.55 36.94
N LYS A 310 23.45 -29.75 37.51
CA LYS A 310 23.19 -30.05 38.92
C LYS A 310 24.10 -29.21 39.82
#